data_AF-A0A1B6YHZ4-F1
#
_entry.id   AF-A0A1B6YHZ4-F1
#
_cell.length_a   1.000
_cell.length_b   1.000
_cell.length_c   1.000
_cell.angle_alpha   90.00
_cell.angle_beta   90.00
_cell.angle_gamma   90.00
#
_symmetry.space_group_name_H-M   'P 1'
#
loop_
_entity.id
_entity.type
_entity.pdbx_description
1 polymer ?
#
loop_
_entity_poly.entity_id
_entity_poly.type
_entity_poly.pdbx_seq_one_letter_code
_entity_poly.pdbx_strand_id
1 'polypeptide(L)'
;MTLEEIKAAVDAGQAVHWANTGYRVHRDRLGQYLITYVPNGSCIGLTDRSGQRLNGDEAEFFIAESEEGDEKSQDSHLRPDGQGRGSAFGGGVAQPLGRQR
;
A
#
# COMPACT_ATOMS: atom_id res chain seq x y z
N MET A 1 20.82 0.58 -13.61
CA MET A 1 19.60 1.42 -13.57
C MET A 1 20.01 2.87 -13.43
N THR A 2 19.39 3.77 -14.17
CA THR A 2 19.59 5.22 -14.03
C THR A 2 18.91 5.78 -12.78
N LEU A 3 19.29 6.99 -12.36
CA LEU A 3 18.66 7.68 -11.22
C LEU A 3 17.12 7.79 -11.37
N GLU A 4 16.64 8.08 -12.58
CA GLU A 4 15.21 8.19 -12.88
C GLU A 4 14.50 6.83 -12.77
N GLU A 5 15.10 5.78 -13.34
CA GLU A 5 14.57 4.41 -13.24
C GLU A 5 14.53 3.91 -11.80
N ILE A 6 15.57 4.19 -10.99
CA ILE A 6 15.61 3.82 -9.57
C ILE A 6 14.46 4.48 -8.82
N LYS A 7 14.26 5.79 -9.02
CA LYS A 7 13.17 6.54 -8.36
C LYS A 7 11.81 6.01 -8.79
N ALA A 8 11.61 5.76 -10.08
CA ALA A 8 10.37 5.22 -10.61
C ALA A 8 10.06 3.83 -10.03
N ALA A 9 11.05 2.95 -9.95
CA ALA A 9 10.88 1.62 -9.35
C ALA A 9 10.54 1.69 -7.85
N VAL A 10 11.18 2.60 -7.11
CA VAL A 10 10.87 2.82 -5.69
C VAL A 10 9.46 3.39 -5.51
N ASP A 11 9.04 4.36 -6.33
CA ASP A 11 7.68 4.92 -6.29
C ASP A 11 6.62 3.88 -6.71
N ALA A 12 6.96 2.95 -7.60
CA ALA A 12 6.14 1.79 -7.96
C ALA A 12 6.12 0.69 -6.88
N GLY A 13 6.83 0.86 -5.77
CA GLY A 13 6.86 -0.10 -4.66
C GLY A 13 7.76 -1.32 -4.91
N GLN A 14 8.58 -1.32 -5.96
CA GLN A 14 9.51 -2.41 -6.25
C GLN A 14 10.67 -2.42 -5.27
N ALA A 15 11.21 -3.61 -4.94
CA ALA A 15 12.40 -3.72 -4.10
C ALA A 15 13.66 -3.43 -4.91
N VAL A 16 14.12 -2.19 -4.87
CA VAL A 16 15.42 -1.81 -5.44
C VAL A 16 16.52 -2.04 -4.41
N HIS A 17 17.60 -2.69 -4.85
CA HIS A 17 18.80 -2.97 -4.06
C HIS A 17 20.03 -2.30 -4.68
N TRP A 18 21.08 -2.12 -3.88
CA TRP A 18 22.36 -1.53 -4.31
C TRP A 18 23.53 -2.41 -3.90
N ALA A 19 24.39 -2.81 -4.84
CA ALA A 19 25.58 -3.65 -4.67
C ALA A 19 25.33 -5.08 -4.12
N ASN A 20 24.38 -5.28 -3.19
CA ASN A 20 23.93 -6.56 -2.68
C ASN A 20 22.53 -6.44 -2.06
N THR A 21 21.91 -7.58 -1.74
CA THR A 21 20.55 -7.65 -1.16
C THR A 21 20.43 -7.06 0.24
N GLY A 22 21.54 -6.79 0.93
CA GLY A 22 21.57 -6.15 2.24
C GLY A 22 21.30 -4.63 2.19
N TYR A 23 21.53 -3.97 1.05
CA TYR A 23 21.18 -2.56 0.87
C TYR A 23 19.87 -2.45 0.11
N ARG A 24 18.93 -1.68 0.65
CA ARG A 24 17.62 -1.44 0.06
C ARG A 24 17.38 0.04 -0.15
N VAL A 25 16.86 0.41 -1.31
CA VAL A 25 16.50 1.78 -1.65
C VAL A 25 15.02 1.99 -1.31
N HIS A 26 14.70 3.08 -0.64
CA HIS A 26 13.32 3.46 -0.34
C HIS A 26 13.16 4.98 -0.29
N ARG A 27 11.90 5.44 -0.35
CA ARG A 27 11.54 6.84 -0.21
C ARG A 27 10.98 7.09 1.19
N ASP A 28 11.55 8.06 1.90
CA ASP A 28 11.09 8.44 3.23
C ASP A 28 9.82 9.33 3.17
N ARG A 29 9.23 9.63 4.33
CA ARG A 29 8.01 10.46 4.43
C ARG A 29 8.20 11.91 3.98
N LEU A 30 9.44 12.41 4.01
CA LEU A 30 9.82 13.72 3.48
C LEU A 30 10.08 13.68 1.97
N GLY A 31 10.01 12.50 1.35
CA GLY A 31 10.22 12.30 -0.08
C GLY A 31 11.69 12.16 -0.50
N GLN A 32 12.61 11.98 0.44
CA GLN A 32 14.02 11.72 0.14
C GLN A 32 14.22 10.26 -0.20
N TYR A 33 15.06 10.00 -1.19
CA TYR A 33 15.46 8.64 -1.54
C TYR A 33 16.71 8.25 -0.77
N LEU A 34 16.63 7.16 -0.03
CA LEU A 34 17.68 6.68 0.87
C LEU A 34 18.07 5.26 0.49
N ILE A 35 19.35 4.94 0.64
CA ILE A 35 19.87 3.58 0.60
C ILE A 35 20.13 3.17 2.06
N THR A 36 19.48 2.10 2.50
CA THR A 36 19.57 1.60 3.88
C THR A 36 20.18 0.21 3.89
N TYR A 37 21.25 0.02 4.68
CA TYR A 37 21.76 -1.30 4.98
C TYR A 37 20.90 -1.96 6.05
N VAL A 38 20.08 -2.93 5.64
CA VAL A 38 19.05 -3.56 6.46
C VAL A 38 19.61 -4.17 7.76
N PRO A 39 20.76 -4.87 7.79
CA PRO A 39 21.23 -5.53 9.00
C PRO A 39 21.55 -4.60 10.18
N ASN A 40 21.90 -3.33 9.93
CA ASN A 40 22.24 -2.38 11.00
C ASN A 40 21.48 -1.04 10.93
N GLY A 41 20.63 -0.85 9.93
CA GLY A 41 19.83 0.36 9.75
C GLY A 41 20.63 1.60 9.33
N SER A 42 21.89 1.44 8.89
CA SER A 42 22.68 2.57 8.40
C SER A 42 22.09 3.10 7.10
N CYS A 43 21.84 4.41 7.05
CA CYS A 43 21.21 5.07 5.91
C CYS A 43 22.16 6.09 5.28
N ILE A 44 22.22 6.08 3.95
CA ILE A 44 22.86 7.12 3.14
C ILE A 44 21.85 7.66 2.12
N GLY A 45 22.08 8.86 1.60
CA GLY A 45 21.28 9.38 0.50
C GLY A 45 21.47 8.54 -0.76
N LEU A 46 20.44 8.38 -1.59
CA LEU A 46 20.58 7.80 -2.92
C LEU A 46 21.51 8.65 -3.80
N THR A 47 21.44 9.97 -3.62
CA THR A 47 22.23 10.95 -4.34
C THR A 47 23.17 11.73 -3.43
N ASP A 48 24.14 12.41 -4.03
CA ASP A 48 24.95 13.42 -3.35
C ASP A 48 24.08 14.62 -2.88
N ARG A 49 24.69 15.58 -2.16
CA ARG A 49 23.99 16.75 -1.60
C ARG A 49 23.29 17.62 -2.66
N SER A 50 23.76 17.61 -3.91
CA SER A 50 23.14 18.32 -5.03
C SER A 50 21.89 17.63 -5.58
N GLY A 51 21.68 16.35 -5.27
CA GLY A 51 20.55 15.57 -5.80
C GLY A 51 20.77 15.02 -7.22
N GLN A 52 21.95 15.25 -7.81
CA GLN A 52 22.19 15.05 -9.24
C GLN A 52 22.92 13.74 -9.54
N ARG A 53 23.85 13.30 -8.67
CA ARG A 53 24.67 12.10 -8.89
C ARG A 53 24.36 11.03 -7.86
N LEU A 54 24.31 9.77 -8.29
CA LEU A 54 24.16 8.61 -7.40
C LEU A 54 25.38 8.46 -6.48
N ASN A 55 25.15 7.99 -5.25
CA ASN A 55 26.21 7.60 -4.30
C ASN A 55 26.75 6.16 -4.55
N GLY A 56 26.73 5.71 -5.80
CA GLY A 56 27.15 4.39 -6.25
C GLY A 56 27.13 4.31 -7.77
N ASP A 57 27.60 3.21 -8.36
CA ASP A 57 27.56 3.03 -9.81
C ASP A 57 26.16 2.57 -10.26
N GLU A 58 25.67 3.10 -11.38
CA GLU A 58 24.34 2.75 -11.94
C GLU A 58 24.19 1.24 -12.20
N ALA A 59 25.29 0.54 -12.52
CA ALA A 59 25.30 -0.90 -12.75
C ALA A 59 25.16 -1.73 -11.46
N GLU A 60 25.40 -1.14 -10.29
CA GLU A 60 25.25 -1.82 -8.99
C GLU A 60 23.80 -1.84 -8.48
N PHE A 61 22.91 -1.05 -9.10
CA PHE A 61 21.50 -1.02 -8.75
C PHE A 61 20.71 -2.05 -9.55
N PHE A 62 19.90 -2.83 -8.84
CA PHE A 62 19.04 -3.85 -9.43
C PHE A 62 17.72 -3.99 -8.67
N ILE A 63 16.68 -4.42 -9.37
CA ILE A 63 15.40 -4.77 -8.76
C ILE A 63 15.50 -6.25 -8.36
N ALA A 64 15.29 -6.55 -7.08
CA ALA A 64 15.08 -7.93 -6.65
C ALA A 64 13.64 -8.31 -6.98
N GLU A 65 13.45 -9.51 -7.55
CA GLU A 65 12.13 -10.10 -7.75
C GLU A 65 11.41 -10.15 -6.40
N SER A 66 10.49 -9.20 -6.21
CA SER A 66 9.54 -9.21 -5.11
C SER A 66 8.30 -9.86 -5.70
N GLU A 67 7.94 -11.02 -5.16
CA GLU A 67 6.68 -11.72 -5.43
C GLU A 67 5.56 -10.67 -5.45
N GLU A 68 4.81 -10.63 -6.55
CA GLU A 68 4.11 -9.46 -7.06
C GLU A 68 3.38 -8.57 -6.03
N GLY A 69 3.59 -7.26 -6.15
CA GLY A 69 2.62 -6.26 -5.69
C GLY A 69 1.39 -6.33 -6.59
N ASP A 70 0.52 -7.30 -6.33
CA ASP A 70 -0.77 -7.46 -7.00
C ASP A 70 -1.67 -6.28 -6.63
N GLU A 71 -1.71 -5.30 -7.51
CA GLU A 71 -2.68 -4.22 -7.51
C GLU A 71 -4.08 -4.81 -7.75
N LYS A 72 -4.76 -5.27 -6.69
CA LYS A 72 -6.21 -5.38 -6.72
C LYS A 72 -6.85 -4.43 -5.74
N SER A 73 -6.74 -3.15 -6.09
CA SER A 73 -7.83 -2.21 -5.84
C SER A 73 -9.07 -2.74 -6.56
N GLN A 74 -9.87 -3.58 -5.89
CA GLN A 74 -11.27 -3.75 -6.24
C GLN A 74 -12.13 -3.41 -5.04
N ASP A 75 -12.65 -2.20 -5.16
CA ASP A 75 -14.04 -1.90 -4.83
C ASP A 75 -14.36 -1.72 -3.35
N SER A 76 -14.15 -0.47 -2.95
CA SER A 76 -14.85 0.13 -1.82
C SER A 76 -16.33 0.37 -2.19
N HIS A 77 -17.15 -0.67 -2.39
CA HIS A 77 -18.60 -0.50 -2.26
C HIS A 77 -19.02 -0.82 -0.83
N LEU A 78 -18.96 0.23 -0.01
CA LEU A 78 -19.75 0.37 1.19
C LEU A 78 -21.22 0.07 0.86
N ARG A 79 -21.81 -0.84 1.65
CA ARG A 79 -23.25 -1.17 1.75
C ARG A 79 -24.17 -0.01 1.32
N PRO A 80 -25.11 -0.22 0.39
CA PRO A 80 -26.30 0.62 0.35
C PRO A 80 -27.22 0.22 1.52
N ASP A 81 -27.44 1.22 2.36
CA ASP A 81 -28.58 1.52 3.21
C ASP A 81 -29.75 0.53 3.29
N GLY A 82 -30.23 0.38 4.53
CA GLY A 82 -31.42 -0.37 4.90
C GLY A 82 -32.64 0.01 4.06
N GLN A 83 -33.19 -1.00 3.37
CA GLN A 83 -34.49 -0.91 2.74
C GLN A 83 -35.59 -1.04 3.81
N GLY A 84 -35.91 0.08 4.45
CA GLY A 84 -37.25 0.29 4.98
C GLY A 84 -38.19 0.55 3.81
N ARG A 85 -39.02 -0.43 3.45
CA ARG A 85 -40.29 -0.15 2.77
C ARG A 85 -41.26 -1.32 2.96
N GLY A 86 -42.37 -1.01 3.63
CA GLY A 86 -43.41 -1.96 3.96
C GLY A 86 -44.09 -2.59 2.74
N SER A 87 -44.67 -3.76 2.98
CA SER A 87 -45.72 -4.32 2.15
C SER A 87 -46.72 -4.99 3.09
N ALA A 88 -47.90 -4.39 3.15
CA ALA A 88 -49.04 -4.86 3.91
C ALA A 88 -49.84 -5.85 3.07
N PHE A 89 -49.90 -7.11 3.50
CA PHE A 89 -50.94 -8.11 3.19
C PHE A 89 -50.79 -9.19 4.28
N GLY A 90 -51.77 -9.71 5.00
CA GLY A 90 -53.22 -9.70 4.97
C GLY A 90 -53.68 -10.90 5.82
N GLY A 91 -54.81 -10.78 6.53
CA GLY A 91 -55.41 -11.86 7.34
C GLY A 91 -54.98 -11.80 8.81
N GLY A 92 -55.80 -11.44 9.79
CA GLY A 92 -57.20 -11.82 9.98
C GLY A 92 -57.22 -13.03 10.91
N VAL A 93 -57.45 -12.83 12.21
CA VAL A 93 -58.63 -13.28 12.98
C VAL A 93 -58.48 -12.92 14.47
N ALA A 94 -59.65 -12.68 15.08
CA ALA A 94 -60.01 -12.47 16.49
C ALA A 94 -59.08 -13.11 17.56
N GLN A 95 -59.09 -12.72 18.84
CA GLN A 95 -60.20 -12.36 19.74
C GLN A 95 -59.60 -11.79 21.05
N PRO A 96 -60.27 -10.86 21.77
CA PRO A 96 -59.87 -10.47 23.12
C PRO A 96 -60.65 -11.28 24.16
N LEU A 97 -60.04 -11.52 25.34
CA LEU A 97 -60.63 -11.38 26.67
C LEU A 97 -59.94 -12.33 27.66
N GLY A 98 -59.30 -11.75 28.67
CA GLY A 98 -58.70 -12.49 29.78
C GLY A 98 -58.31 -11.55 30.90
N ARG A 99 -59.31 -10.95 31.53
CA ARG A 99 -59.20 -10.10 32.73
C ARG A 99 -59.30 -10.97 33.99
N GLN A 100 -58.45 -10.65 34.97
CA GLN A 100 -58.52 -10.99 36.41
C GLN A 100 -58.24 -12.46 36.78
N ARG A 101 -57.56 -12.78 37.89
CA ARG A 101 -57.44 -12.11 39.20
C ARG A 101 -56.01 -12.12 39.75
#